data_AF-A0A7K2YVM4-F1
#
_entry.id   AF-A0A7K2YVM4-F1
#
_cell.length_a   1.000
_cell.length_b   1.000
_cell.length_c   1.000
_cell.angle_alpha   90.00
_cell.angle_beta   90.00
_cell.angle_gamma   90.00
#
_symmetry.space_group_name_H-M   'P 1'
#
loop_
_entity.id
_entity.type
_entity.pdbx_description
1 polymer ?
#
loop_
_entity_poly.entity_id
_entity_poly.type
_entity_poly.pdbx_seq_one_letter_code
_entity_poly.pdbx_strand_id
1 'polypeptide(L)'
;MYLVHVTLFDPTNQPSDRINITRLKCLIMQNSSKIDVEHVVVHEQGSSVTVGLFVISPNLADAESAALAACRAALSNAPEFADHRIMRCEVPLFPGLRDDPFQGF
;
A
#
# COMPACT_ATOMS: atom_id res chain seq x y z
N MET A 1 3.05 -14.33 -5.10
CA MET A 1 2.66 -12.91 -5.22
C MET A 1 1.73 -12.57 -4.07
N TYR A 2 1.97 -11.44 -3.41
CA TYR A 2 1.20 -10.95 -2.27
C TYR A 2 0.62 -9.58 -2.60
N LEU A 3 -0.65 -9.35 -2.27
CA LEU A 3 -1.22 -7.99 -2.24
C LEU A 3 -0.98 -7.42 -0.84
N VAL A 4 -0.07 -6.46 -0.72
CA VAL A 4 0.20 -5.76 0.55
C VAL A 4 -0.57 -4.46 0.55
N HIS A 5 -1.33 -4.20 1.61
CA HIS A 5 -2.00 -2.93 1.86
C HIS A 5 -1.16 -2.08 2.80
N VAL A 6 -0.82 -0.88 2.34
CA VAL A 6 -0.18 0.16 3.14
C VAL A 6 -1.17 1.30 3.34
N THR A 7 -1.63 1.49 4.58
CA THR A 7 -2.54 2.57 4.93
C THR A 7 -1.72 3.77 5.38
N LEU A 8 -1.92 4.89 4.71
CA LEU A 8 -1.41 6.20 5.03
C LEU A 8 -2.53 7.01 5.69
N PHE A 9 -2.18 7.74 6.75
CA PHE A 9 -3.02 8.79 7.32
C PHE A 9 -2.57 10.13 6.78
N ASP A 10 -3.52 10.88 6.22
CA ASP A 10 -3.34 12.27 5.82
C ASP A 10 -4.01 13.18 6.88
N PRO A 11 -3.22 13.92 7.68
CA PRO A 11 -3.77 14.80 8.70
C PRO A 11 -4.43 16.05 8.13
N THR A 12 -4.18 16.40 6.85
CA THR A 12 -4.63 17.67 6.28
C THR A 12 -6.07 17.62 5.80
N ASN A 13 -6.57 16.47 5.33
CA ASN A 13 -7.97 16.19 4.97
C ASN A 13 -8.70 17.35 4.25
N GLN A 14 -7.95 18.12 3.45
CA GLN A 14 -8.52 19.26 2.73
C GLN A 14 -9.07 18.75 1.40
N PRO A 15 -10.38 18.88 1.15
CA PRO A 15 -11.03 18.32 -0.05
C PRO A 15 -10.51 18.92 -1.38
N SER A 16 -9.79 20.04 -1.29
CA SER A 16 -9.14 20.74 -2.41
C SER A 16 -7.74 20.24 -2.75
N ASP A 17 -7.12 19.40 -1.93
CA ASP A 17 -5.75 18.91 -2.12
C ASP A 17 -5.74 17.37 -2.20
N ARG A 18 -6.51 16.84 -3.16
CA ARG A 18 -6.52 15.38 -3.45
C ARG A 18 -5.08 14.92 -3.64
N ILE A 19 -4.71 13.79 -3.03
CA ILE A 19 -3.35 13.28 -3.13
C ILE A 19 -3.01 13.11 -4.60
N ASN A 20 -1.80 13.49 -5.01
CA ASN A 20 -1.37 13.24 -6.37
C ASN A 20 -1.07 11.74 -6.52
N ILE A 21 -2.12 10.95 -6.76
CA ILE A 21 -2.07 9.48 -6.85
C ILE A 21 -1.03 9.04 -7.88
N THR A 22 -0.99 9.70 -9.05
CA THR A 22 -0.04 9.37 -10.11
C THR A 22 1.39 9.59 -9.64
N ARG A 23 1.67 10.71 -8.95
CA ARG A 23 2.98 10.99 -8.37
C ARG A 23 3.37 9.97 -7.31
N LEU A 24 2.46 9.65 -6.39
CA LEU A 24 2.71 8.66 -5.34
C LEU A 24 3.02 7.28 -5.94
N LYS A 25 2.25 6.83 -6.94
CA LYS A 25 2.51 5.58 -7.68
C LYS A 25 3.89 5.58 -8.32
N CYS A 26 4.25 6.66 -9.02
CA CYS A 26 5.56 6.77 -9.66
C CYS A 26 6.71 6.71 -8.64
N LEU A 27 6.59 7.41 -7.52
CA LEU A 27 7.60 7.40 -6.46
C LEU A 27 7.76 6.01 -5.85
N ILE A 28 6.66 5.31 -5.57
CA ILE A 28 6.70 3.95 -5.04
C ILE A 28 7.39 3.02 -6.03
N MET A 29 7.00 3.05 -7.32
CA MET A 29 7.65 2.23 -8.35
C MET A 29 9.15 2.54 -8.48
N GLN A 30 9.56 3.80 -8.39
CA GLN A 30 10.98 4.20 -8.44
C GLN A 30 11.77 3.72 -7.21
N ASN A 31 11.14 3.71 -6.03
CA ASN A 31 11.75 3.25 -4.78
C ASN A 31 11.61 1.75 -4.55
N SER A 32 10.99 1.03 -5.47
CA SER A 32 10.80 -0.43 -5.43
C SER A 32 11.97 -1.20 -6.05
N SER A 33 13.09 -0.57 -6.43
CA SER A 33 14.20 -1.24 -7.14
C SER A 33 14.81 -2.48 -6.47
N LYS A 34 14.56 -2.68 -5.17
CA LYS A 34 15.02 -3.86 -4.41
C LYS A 34 13.99 -4.99 -4.34
N ILE A 35 12.80 -4.77 -4.88
CA ILE A 35 11.62 -5.63 -4.71
C ILE A 35 10.87 -5.72 -6.04
N ASP A 36 10.31 -6.88 -6.36
CA ASP A 36 9.62 -7.04 -7.64
C ASP A 36 8.14 -6.68 -7.46
N VAL A 37 7.82 -5.43 -7.79
CA VAL A 37 6.47 -4.86 -7.70
C VAL A 37 5.87 -4.81 -9.09
N GLU A 38 4.86 -5.65 -9.34
CA GLU A 38 4.19 -5.70 -10.65
C GLU A 38 3.23 -4.52 -10.83
N HIS A 39 2.53 -4.14 -9.75
CA HIS A 39 1.47 -3.15 -9.83
C HIS A 39 1.25 -2.40 -8.51
N VAL A 40 0.85 -1.13 -8.65
CA VAL A 40 0.49 -0.26 -7.52
C VAL A 40 -0.89 0.34 -7.74
N VAL A 41 -1.79 0.08 -6.78
CA VAL A 41 -3.13 0.66 -6.72
C VAL A 41 -3.18 1.63 -5.54
N VAL A 42 -3.91 2.73 -5.68
CA VAL A 42 -4.08 3.71 -4.60
C VAL A 42 -5.56 4.04 -4.52
N HIS A 43 -6.09 4.00 -3.31
CA HIS A 43 -7.46 4.32 -2.99
C HIS A 43 -7.50 5.35 -1.87
N GLU A 44 -8.24 6.44 -2.08
CA GLU A 44 -8.51 7.44 -1.05
C GLU A 44 -9.88 7.17 -0.41
N GLN A 45 -9.95 7.24 0.92
CA GLN A 45 -11.18 7.15 1.70
C GLN A 45 -11.13 8.11 2.88
N GLY A 46 -11.72 9.30 2.71
CA GLY A 46 -11.62 10.37 3.72
C GLY A 46 -10.16 10.76 3.97
N SER A 47 -9.74 10.76 5.23
CA SER A 47 -8.36 11.09 5.64
C SER A 47 -7.38 9.91 5.56
N SER A 48 -7.80 8.80 4.95
CA SER A 48 -6.99 7.59 4.79
C SER A 48 -6.72 7.31 3.33
N VAL A 49 -5.46 7.01 3.00
CA VAL A 49 -5.05 6.57 1.67
C VAL A 49 -4.49 5.16 1.78
N THR A 50 -5.12 4.22 1.09
CA THR A 50 -4.64 2.84 1.01
C THR A 50 -3.88 2.63 -0.28
N VAL A 51 -2.62 2.22 -0.16
CA VAL A 51 -1.79 1.78 -1.28
C VAL A 51 -1.77 0.26 -1.30
N GLY A 52 -2.26 -0.34 -2.38
CA GLY A 52 -2.12 -1.77 -2.66
C GLY A 52 -0.90 -2.01 -3.53
N LEU A 53 0.07 -2.80 -3.03
CA LEU A 53 1.25 -3.22 -3.78
C LEU A 53 1.15 -4.72 -4.08
N PHE A 54 1.26 -5.08 -5.36
CA PHE A 54 1.39 -6.47 -5.79
C PHE A 54 2.88 -6.85 -5.81
N VAL A 55 3.33 -7.54 -4.77
CA VAL A 55 4.75 -7.86 -4.53
C VAL A 55 5.02 -9.33 -4.82
N ILE A 56 6.02 -9.62 -5.65
CA ILE A 56 6.58 -10.96 -5.81
C ILE A 56 7.65 -11.16 -4.73
N SER A 57 7.41 -12.13 -3.85
CA SER A 57 8.28 -12.43 -2.72
C SER A 57 8.17 -13.91 -2.36
N PRO A 58 9.23 -14.54 -1.84
CA PRO A 58 9.19 -15.94 -1.37
C PRO A 58 8.33 -16.13 -0.12
N ASN A 59 8.11 -15.09 0.68
CA ASN A 59 7.28 -15.17 1.89
C ASN A 59 6.60 -13.84 2.23
N LEU A 60 5.62 -13.94 3.14
CA LEU A 60 4.77 -12.84 3.59
C LEU A 60 5.56 -11.71 4.26
N ALA A 61 6.42 -12.06 5.22
CA ALA A 61 7.18 -11.09 6.01
C ALA A 61 8.10 -10.23 5.13
N ASP A 62 8.74 -10.86 4.15
CA ASP A 62 9.58 -10.17 3.17
C ASP A 62 8.74 -9.23 2.29
N ALA A 63 7.53 -9.65 1.88
CA ALA A 63 6.64 -8.81 1.08
C ALA A 63 6.18 -7.56 1.84
N GLU A 64 5.81 -7.71 3.12
CA GLU A 64 5.38 -6.60 3.98
C GLU A 64 6.53 -5.65 4.30
N SER A 65 7.70 -6.18 4.65
CA SER A 65 8.91 -5.38 4.90
C SER A 65 9.33 -4.60 3.66
N ALA A 66 9.30 -5.26 2.50
CA ALA A 66 9.55 -4.67 1.18
C ALA A 66 8.61 -3.50 0.89
N ALA A 67 7.29 -3.74 0.97
CA ALA A 67 6.28 -2.73 0.69
C ALA A 67 6.40 -1.54 1.65
N LEU A 68 6.62 -1.80 2.94
CA LEU A 68 6.84 -0.77 3.95
C LEU A 68 8.06 0.09 3.61
N ALA A 69 9.17 -0.53 3.23
CA ALA A 69 10.39 0.19 2.87
C ALA A 69 10.20 1.07 1.62
N ALA A 70 9.54 0.54 0.57
CA ALA A 70 9.25 1.29 -0.65
C ALA A 70 8.35 2.50 -0.38
N CYS A 71 7.27 2.32 0.40
CA CYS A 71 6.39 3.41 0.80
C CYS A 71 7.11 4.45 1.66
N ARG A 72 7.91 4.03 2.65
CA ARG A 72 8.69 4.98 3.49
C ARG A 72 9.67 5.81 2.67
N ALA A 73 10.38 5.18 1.73
CA ALA A 73 11.31 5.86 0.86
C ALA A 73 10.58 6.84 -0.08
N ALA A 74 9.43 6.44 -0.64
CA ALA A 74 8.61 7.31 -1.47
C ALA A 74 8.15 8.57 -0.72
N LEU A 75 7.64 8.42 0.51
CA LEU A 75 7.20 9.55 1.33
C LEU A 75 8.37 10.45 1.76
N SER A 76 9.53 9.87 2.09
CA SER A 76 10.71 10.64 2.50
C SER A 76 11.31 11.48 1.37
N ASN A 77 11.12 11.07 0.11
CA ASN A 77 11.65 11.74 -1.07
C ASN A 77 10.69 12.78 -1.68
N ALA A 78 9.54 13.01 -1.07
CA ALA A 78 8.48 13.85 -1.59
C ALA A 78 7.92 14.76 -0.49
N PRO A 79 8.36 16.04 -0.46
CA PRO A 79 7.94 17.01 0.55
C PRO A 79 6.42 17.18 0.64
N GLU A 80 5.69 16.97 -0.45
CA GLU A 80 4.23 17.00 -0.51
C GLU A 80 3.55 15.93 0.37
N PHE A 81 4.28 14.87 0.76
CA PHE A 81 3.78 13.82 1.65
C PHE A 81 4.44 13.86 3.04
N ALA A 82 5.14 14.93 3.41
CA ALA A 82 5.86 15.02 4.68
C ALA A 82 4.97 14.81 5.92
N ASP A 83 3.71 15.23 5.85
CA ASP A 83 2.74 15.05 6.94
C ASP A 83 2.03 13.69 6.93
N HIS A 84 2.22 12.88 5.87
CA HIS A 84 1.61 11.57 5.77
C HIS A 84 2.34 10.55 6.65
N ARG A 85 1.56 9.72 7.36
CA ARG A 85 2.11 8.67 8.22
C ARG A 85 1.61 7.31 7.82
N ILE A 86 2.51 6.33 7.77
CA ILE A 86 2.13 4.93 7.58
C ILE A 86 1.53 4.42 8.88
N MET A 87 0.25 4.07 8.85
CA MET A 87 -0.48 3.53 10.00
C MET A 87 -0.45 2.01 10.02
N ARG A 88 -0.51 1.38 8.85
CA ARG A 88 -0.61 -0.07 8.69
C ARG A 88 0.12 -0.51 7.43
N CYS A 89 0.74 -1.68 7.48
CA CYS A 89 1.35 -2.35 6.34
C CYS A 89 1.22 -3.85 6.54
N GLU A 90 0.33 -4.49 5.81
CA GLU A 90 0.05 -5.92 5.95
C GLU A 90 -0.61 -6.48 4.69
N VAL A 91 -0.50 -7.78 4.49
CA VAL A 91 -1.41 -8.46 3.56
C VAL A 91 -2.77 -8.59 4.23
N PRO A 92 -3.86 -8.08 3.62
CA PRO A 92 -5.19 -8.23 4.18
C PRO A 92 -5.54 -9.73 4.22
N LEU A 93 -5.71 -10.26 5.42
CA LEU A 93 -6.26 -11.60 5.61
C LEU A 93 -7.76 -11.50 5.33
N PHE A 94 -8.22 -12.01 4.19
CA PHE A 94 -9.64 -12.13 3.93
C PHE A 94 -10.22 -13.20 4.86
N PRO A 95 -11.18 -12.87 5.75
CA PRO A 95 -11.91 -13.87 6.51
C PRO A 95 -12.87 -14.57 5.55
N GLY A 96 -12.36 -15.55 4.80
CA GLY A 96 -13.14 -16.26 3.77
C GLY A 96 -12.45 -17.45 3.12
N LEU A 97 -11.18 -17.74 3.46
CA LEU A 97 -10.51 -19.00 3.11
C LEU A 97 -10.41 -19.91 4.34
N ARG A 98 -11.49 -19.96 5.15
CA ARG A 98 -11.77 -21.18 5.92
C ARG A 98 -12.37 -22.16 4.91
N ASP A 99 -11.84 -23.37 4.89
CA ASP A 99 -12.47 -24.52 4.25
C ASP A 99 -13.92 -24.63 4.73
N ASP A 100 -14.88 -24.12 3.96
CA ASP A 100 -16.28 -24.52 4.05
C ASP A 100 -16.52 -25.60 2.98
N PRO A 101 -16.47 -26.91 3.31
CA PRO A 101 -16.70 -27.98 2.34
C PRO A 101 -18.16 -28.10 1.89
N PHE A 102 -19.05 -27.16 2.26
CA PHE A 102 -20.46 -27.21 1.90
C PHE A 102 -21.04 -25.83 1.69
N GLN A 103 -21.20 -25.41 0.43
CA GLN A 103 -22.41 -24.71 0.03
C GLN A 103 -22.83 -25.19 -1.37
N GLY A 104 -23.73 -26.17 -1.37
CA GLY A 104 -24.74 -26.27 -2.41
C GLY A 104 -25.91 -25.35 -2.03
N PHE A 105 -26.51 -24.73 -3.04
CA PHE A 105 -27.95 -24.72 -3.32
C PHE A 105 -28.13 -24.36 -4.79
#